data_AF-A0A833DYT0-F1
#
_entry.id   AF-A0A833DYT0-F1
#
_cell.length_a   1.000
_cell.length_b   1.000
_cell.length_c   1.000
_cell.angle_alpha   90.00
_cell.angle_beta   90.00
_cell.angle_gamma   90.00
#
_symmetry.space_group_name_H-M   'P 1'
#
loop_
_entity.id
_entity.type
_entity.pdbx_description
1 polymer ?
#
loop_
_entity_poly.entity_id
_entity_poly.type
_entity_poly.pdbx_seq_one_letter_code
_entity_poly.pdbx_strand_id
1 'polypeptide(L)'
;DKITQILFVNDKPMFIKRQNLVFPLVIALYELSNEEDLRKWKRRVVVDEGAVPFILKGADVMAPGIVDADEEIKEGDFVFVVEENYGRPLAIGIALMNGREMKEKNRGKAVKIIHHAKDKIWKLTVRT
;
A
#
# COMPACT_ATOMS: atom_id res chain seq x y z
N ASP A 1 0.19 17.62 4.88
CA ASP A 1 1.30 18.29 5.59
C ASP A 1 2.14 19.06 4.55
N LYS A 2 3.19 19.79 4.92
CA LYS A 2 4.05 20.49 3.94
C LYS A 2 4.99 19.55 3.15
N ILE A 3 4.94 18.24 3.41
CA ILE A 3 5.89 17.25 2.87
C ILE A 3 5.24 16.24 1.93
N THR A 4 3.92 16.33 1.69
CA THR A 4 3.15 15.42 0.84
C THR A 4 2.64 16.18 -0.38
N GLN A 5 2.97 15.69 -1.57
CA GLN A 5 2.53 16.23 -2.85
C GLN A 5 1.82 15.14 -3.65
N ILE A 6 0.80 15.53 -4.42
CA ILE A 6 0.15 14.65 -5.39
C ILE A 6 0.62 15.06 -6.77
N LEU A 7 1.12 14.09 -7.55
CA LEU A 7 1.59 14.29 -8.91
C LEU A 7 0.54 13.80 -9.88
N PHE A 8 0.16 14.69 -10.79
CA PHE A 8 -0.79 14.43 -11.86
C PHE A 8 -0.03 14.10 -13.15
N VAL A 9 -0.55 13.15 -13.92
CA VAL A 9 -0.09 12.85 -15.28
C VAL A 9 -1.30 12.94 -16.18
N ASN A 10 -1.27 13.87 -17.14
CA ASN A 10 -2.41 14.15 -18.04
C ASN A 10 -3.71 14.39 -17.26
N ASP A 11 -3.67 15.31 -16.28
CA ASP A 11 -4.78 15.66 -15.38
C ASP A 11 -5.34 14.53 -14.50
N LYS A 12 -4.72 13.34 -14.52
CA LYS A 12 -5.07 12.22 -13.63
C LYS A 12 -4.12 12.15 -12.43
N PRO A 13 -4.63 12.03 -11.19
CA PRO A 13 -3.79 11.86 -10.01
C PRO A 13 -3.16 10.46 -10.00
N MET A 14 -1.85 10.38 -10.23
CA MET A 14 -1.16 9.09 -10.39
C MET A 14 -0.26 8.74 -9.21
N PHE A 15 0.46 9.72 -8.66
CA PHE A 15 1.50 9.43 -7.67
C PHE A 15 1.40 10.31 -6.44
N ILE A 16 1.83 9.76 -5.31
CA ILE A 16 2.18 10.52 -4.12
C ILE A 16 3.70 10.73 -4.10
N LYS A 17 4.13 11.92 -3.70
CA LYS A 17 5.53 12.22 -3.42
C LYS A 17 5.66 12.64 -1.97
N ARG A 18 6.57 11.97 -1.25
CA ARG A 18 7.02 12.38 0.09
C ARG A 18 8.54 12.47 0.10
N GLN A 19 9.06 13.64 0.46
CA GLN A 19 10.48 13.96 0.33
C GLN A 19 10.96 13.73 -1.12
N ASN A 20 11.93 12.84 -1.35
CA ASN A 20 12.48 12.50 -2.67
C ASN A 20 11.87 11.23 -3.28
N LEU A 21 10.95 10.58 -2.57
CA LEU A 21 10.38 9.31 -2.99
C LEU A 21 9.01 9.53 -3.63
N VAL A 22 8.77 8.84 -4.75
CA VAL A 22 7.54 8.88 -5.53
C VAL A 22 6.95 7.47 -5.58
N PHE A 23 5.64 7.34 -5.37
CA PHE A 23 4.96 6.06 -5.36
C PHE A 23 3.53 6.17 -5.90
N PRO A 24 2.96 5.13 -6.55
CA PRO A 24 1.58 5.17 -7.02
C PRO A 24 0.58 5.44 -5.90
N LEU A 25 -0.46 6.23 -6.21
CA LEU A 25 -1.60 6.39 -5.32
C LEU A 25 -2.43 5.11 -5.24
N VAL A 26 -3.21 4.94 -4.16
CA VAL A 26 -4.12 3.79 -4.04
C VAL A 26 -5.14 3.80 -5.18
N ILE A 27 -5.59 4.97 -5.67
CA ILE A 27 -6.50 5.03 -6.83
C ILE A 27 -5.83 4.57 -8.12
N ALA A 28 -4.57 4.96 -8.36
CA ALA A 28 -3.83 4.52 -9.54
C ALA A 28 -3.58 3.01 -9.51
N LEU A 29 -3.24 2.46 -8.33
CA LEU A 29 -3.13 1.01 -8.14
C LEU A 29 -4.49 0.32 -8.32
N TYR A 30 -5.58 0.94 -7.89
CA TYR A 30 -6.92 0.36 -8.02
C TYR A 30 -7.30 0.19 -9.49
N GLU A 31 -7.04 1.19 -10.33
CA GLU A 31 -7.24 1.07 -11.78
C GLU A 31 -6.37 -0.04 -12.38
N LEU A 32 -5.08 -0.11 -12.00
CA LEU A 32 -4.19 -1.19 -12.45
C LEU A 32 -4.66 -2.58 -12.02
N SER A 33 -5.30 -2.70 -10.85
CA SER A 33 -5.84 -3.98 -10.38
C SER A 33 -7.02 -4.51 -11.20
N ASN A 34 -7.58 -3.72 -12.12
CA ASN A 34 -8.58 -4.19 -13.09
C ASN A 34 -7.95 -4.94 -14.28
N GLU A 35 -6.66 -4.71 -14.54
CA GLU A 35 -5.93 -5.26 -15.68
C GLU A 35 -4.91 -6.32 -15.25
N GLU A 36 -4.30 -6.14 -14.07
CA GLU A 36 -3.16 -6.91 -13.59
C GLU A 36 -3.39 -7.50 -12.20
N ASP A 37 -2.80 -8.67 -11.93
CA ASP A 37 -2.80 -9.28 -10.60
C ASP A 37 -1.69 -8.66 -9.73
N LEU A 38 -2.06 -7.65 -8.95
CA LEU A 38 -1.12 -6.94 -8.06
C LEU A 38 -0.53 -7.83 -6.96
N ARG A 39 -1.11 -9.01 -6.70
CA ARG A 39 -0.54 -10.01 -5.77
C ARG A 39 0.74 -10.65 -6.31
N LYS A 40 1.19 -10.30 -7.52
CA LYS A 40 2.44 -10.79 -8.12
C LYS A 40 3.47 -9.70 -8.36
N TRP A 41 3.11 -8.44 -8.10
CA TRP A 41 3.96 -7.29 -8.37
C TRP A 41 5.06 -7.13 -7.33
N LYS A 42 6.12 -6.41 -7.73
CA LYS A 42 7.16 -5.94 -6.81
C LYS A 42 6.57 -4.93 -5.83
N ARG A 43 7.17 -4.79 -4.63
CA ARG A 43 6.72 -3.91 -3.54
C ARG A 43 5.34 -4.24 -2.97
N ARG A 44 4.79 -5.42 -3.26
CA ARG A 44 3.51 -5.86 -2.70
C ARG A 44 3.65 -6.34 -1.26
N VAL A 45 2.60 -6.13 -0.50
CA VAL A 45 2.31 -6.81 0.77
C VAL A 45 0.87 -7.31 0.67
N VAL A 46 0.67 -8.63 0.76
CA VAL A 46 -0.63 -9.27 0.64
C VAL A 46 -1.12 -9.61 2.03
N VAL A 47 -2.35 -9.17 2.36
CA VAL A 47 -2.96 -9.37 3.68
C VAL A 47 -4.20 -10.24 3.61
N ASP A 48 -4.50 -10.91 4.72
CA ASP A 48 -5.73 -11.67 4.88
C ASP A 48 -6.98 -10.76 4.98
N GLU A 49 -8.16 -11.38 4.86
CA GLU A 49 -9.45 -10.67 4.97
C GLU A 49 -9.67 -10.00 6.35
N GLY A 50 -9.10 -10.55 7.42
CA GLY A 50 -9.24 -10.06 8.79
C GLY A 50 -8.54 -8.71 9.01
N ALA A 51 -7.46 -8.46 8.28
CA ALA A 51 -6.71 -7.20 8.35
C ALA A 51 -7.40 -6.04 7.61
N VAL A 52 -8.18 -6.34 6.57
CA VAL A 52 -8.82 -5.36 5.67
C VAL A 52 -9.59 -4.24 6.40
N PRO A 53 -10.54 -4.52 7.31
CA PRO A 53 -11.33 -3.47 7.95
C PRO A 53 -10.51 -2.52 8.83
N PHE A 54 -9.38 -2.99 9.36
CA PHE A 54 -8.48 -2.16 10.18
C PHE A 54 -7.62 -1.25 9.31
N ILE A 55 -7.06 -1.77 8.23
CA ILE A 55 -6.24 -1.00 7.28
C ILE A 55 -7.08 0.11 6.63
N LEU A 56 -8.33 -0.17 6.24
CA LEU A 56 -9.25 0.84 5.70
C LEU A 56 -9.68 1.92 6.72
N LYS A 57 -9.38 1.71 8.01
CA LYS A 57 -9.56 2.71 9.09
C LYS A 57 -8.24 3.40 9.48
N GLY A 58 -7.15 3.10 8.77
CA GLY A 58 -5.84 3.72 8.97
C GLY A 58 -4.93 3.00 9.96
N ALA A 59 -5.22 1.75 10.33
CA ALA A 59 -4.30 0.95 11.12
C ALA A 59 -3.05 0.58 10.28
N ASP A 60 -1.91 0.49 10.98
CA ASP A 60 -0.68 -0.07 10.41
C ASP A 60 -0.84 -1.57 10.13
N VAL A 61 -0.08 -2.11 9.17
CA VAL A 61 -0.10 -3.56 8.89
C VAL A 61 0.77 -4.26 9.91
N MET A 62 0.20 -5.27 10.56
CA MET A 62 0.88 -6.14 11.51
C MET A 62 1.27 -7.44 10.81
N ALA A 63 2.47 -7.96 11.10
CA ALA A 63 2.99 -9.19 10.50
C ALA A 63 2.04 -10.40 10.56
N PRO A 64 1.28 -10.66 11.65
CA PRO A 64 0.33 -11.79 11.67
C PRO A 64 -0.75 -11.75 10.58
N GLY A 65 -1.09 -10.58 10.04
CA GLY A 65 -2.10 -10.43 9.00
C GLY A 65 -1.55 -10.46 7.58
N ILE A 66 -0.25 -10.73 7.41
CA ILE A 66 0.40 -10.81 6.10
C ILE A 66 0.44 -12.28 5.66
N VAL A 67 -0.09 -12.55 4.47
CA VAL A 67 -0.10 -13.90 3.87
C VAL A 67 1.00 -14.07 2.82
N ASP A 68 1.46 -12.97 2.21
CA ASP A 68 2.60 -12.97 1.29
C ASP A 68 3.21 -11.57 1.17
N ALA A 69 4.46 -11.48 0.72
CA ALA A 69 5.13 -10.22 0.43
C ALA A 69 6.21 -10.41 -0.66
N ASP A 70 6.53 -9.32 -1.35
CA ASP A 70 7.72 -9.30 -2.21
C ASP A 70 9.00 -9.41 -1.35
N GLU A 71 9.75 -10.51 -1.52
CA GLU A 71 10.97 -10.79 -0.76
C GLU A 71 12.10 -9.78 -1.00
N GLU A 72 12.04 -8.98 -2.08
CA GLU A 72 13.02 -7.93 -2.35
C GLU A 72 12.78 -6.64 -1.54
N ILE A 73 11.66 -6.55 -0.80
CA ILE A 73 11.37 -5.41 0.09
C ILE A 73 12.43 -5.31 1.19
N LYS A 74 12.98 -4.11 1.37
CA LYS A 74 13.85 -3.73 2.48
C LYS A 74 13.12 -2.75 3.40
N GLU A 75 13.55 -2.68 4.65
CA GLU A 75 13.07 -1.64 5.56
C GLU A 75 13.29 -0.24 4.97
N GLY A 76 12.29 0.62 5.13
CA GLY A 76 12.29 1.98 4.56
C GLY A 76 11.76 2.08 3.13
N ASP A 77 11.56 0.96 2.44
CA ASP A 77 10.97 0.98 1.10
C ASP A 77 9.50 1.38 1.12
N PHE A 78 9.06 2.03 0.03
CA PHE A 78 7.64 2.16 -0.25
C PHE A 78 7.06 0.81 -0.69
N VAL A 79 5.89 0.51 -0.13
CA VAL A 79 5.12 -0.69 -0.41
C VAL A 79 3.65 -0.36 -0.61
N PHE A 80 2.95 -1.20 -1.37
CA PHE A 80 1.49 -1.20 -1.42
C PHE A 80 0.94 -2.45 -0.76
N VAL A 81 -0.26 -2.34 -0.20
CA VAL A 81 -0.94 -3.39 0.53
C VAL A 81 -2.18 -3.79 -0.26
N VAL A 82 -2.34 -5.07 -0.56
CA VAL A 82 -3.49 -5.66 -1.28
C VAL A 82 -4.12 -6.77 -0.46
N GLU A 83 -5.43 -6.98 -0.62
CA GLU A 83 -6.08 -8.18 -0.07
C GLU A 83 -5.86 -9.43 -0.95
N GLU A 84 -5.94 -10.61 -0.34
CA GLU A 84 -5.54 -11.87 -0.97
C GLU A 84 -6.52 -12.41 -2.04
N ASN A 85 -7.81 -12.10 -1.96
CA ASN A 85 -8.82 -12.74 -2.80
C ASN A 85 -8.85 -12.16 -4.21
N TYR A 86 -8.86 -10.82 -4.33
CA TYR A 86 -8.99 -10.11 -5.60
C TYR A 86 -7.79 -9.20 -5.91
N GLY A 87 -6.79 -9.12 -5.03
CA GLY A 87 -5.64 -8.25 -5.22
C GLY A 87 -5.98 -6.76 -5.15
N ARG A 88 -7.09 -6.39 -4.48
CA ARG A 88 -7.53 -4.99 -4.41
C ARG A 88 -6.61 -4.19 -3.49
N PRO A 89 -6.04 -3.06 -3.95
CA PRO A 89 -5.15 -2.26 -3.14
C PRO A 89 -5.94 -1.52 -2.04
N LEU A 90 -5.45 -1.67 -0.82
CA LEU A 90 -6.03 -1.11 0.38
C LEU A 90 -5.30 0.17 0.80
N ALA A 91 -3.97 0.14 0.69
CA ALA A 91 -3.12 1.19 1.21
C ALA A 91 -1.73 1.21 0.58
N ILE A 92 -0.99 2.28 0.85
CA ILE A 92 0.43 2.39 0.63
C ILE A 92 1.11 2.83 1.93
N GLY A 93 2.36 2.42 2.10
CA GLY A 93 3.09 2.59 3.35
C GLY A 93 4.60 2.47 3.21
N ILE A 94 5.27 2.56 4.35
CA ILE A 94 6.71 2.35 4.47
C ILE A 94 6.95 1.02 5.18
N ALA A 95 7.77 0.16 4.58
CA ALA A 95 8.17 -1.10 5.18
C ALA A 95 8.97 -0.87 6.48
N LEU A 96 8.58 -1.57 7.54
CA LEU A 96 9.26 -1.63 8.84
C LEU A 96 9.87 -3.01 9.12
N MET A 97 9.70 -3.93 8.16
CA MET A 97 10.32 -5.25 8.11
C MET A 97 10.76 -5.50 6.66
N ASN A 98 11.75 -6.35 6.44
CA ASN A 98 12.05 -6.79 5.08
C ASN A 98 11.03 -7.85 4.60
N GLY A 99 10.95 -8.07 3.29
CA GLY A 99 9.91 -8.92 2.69
C GLY A 99 9.91 -10.37 3.19
N ARG A 100 11.08 -10.93 3.47
CA ARG A 100 11.19 -12.29 4.05
C ARG A 100 10.65 -12.34 5.47
N GLU A 101 11.03 -11.37 6.30
CA GLU A 101 10.51 -11.25 7.65
C GLU A 101 9.00 -11.05 7.70
N MET A 102 8.43 -10.30 6.74
CA MET A 102 6.98 -10.12 6.64
C MET A 102 6.22 -11.44 6.44
N LYS A 103 6.86 -12.43 5.79
CA LYS A 103 6.28 -13.77 5.56
C LYS A 103 6.50 -14.71 6.74
N GLU A 104 7.63 -14.58 7.44
CA GLU A 104 8.06 -15.52 8.48
C GLU A 104 7.59 -15.13 9.89
N LYS A 105 7.51 -13.82 10.20
CA LYS A 105 7.19 -13.36 11.55
C LYS A 105 5.68 -13.31 11.77
N ASN A 106 5.25 -13.80 12.93
CA ASN A 106 3.86 -13.75 13.38
C ASN A 106 3.57 -12.62 14.38
N ARG A 107 4.47 -11.64 14.52
CA ARG A 107 4.32 -10.52 15.47
C ARG A 107 5.10 -9.29 15.02
N GLY A 108 4.64 -8.13 15.47
CA GLY A 108 5.27 -6.84 15.20
C GLY A 108 4.62 -6.10 14.03
N LYS A 109 4.93 -4.81 13.93
CA LYS A 109 4.41 -3.93 12.89
C LYS A 109 5.30 -4.04 11.65
N ALA A 110 4.70 -4.39 10.52
CA ALA A 110 5.40 -4.67 9.28
C ALA A 110 5.36 -3.49 8.29
N VAL A 111 4.25 -2.75 8.25
CA VAL A 111 4.12 -1.58 7.36
C VAL A 111 3.49 -0.41 8.12
N LYS A 112 4.14 0.75 8.05
CA LYS A 112 3.56 2.02 8.50
C LYS A 112 2.73 2.64 7.39
N ILE A 113 1.41 2.72 7.57
CA ILE A 113 0.50 3.26 6.56
C ILE A 113 0.66 4.79 6.46
N ILE A 114 0.72 5.28 5.22
CA ILE A 114 0.80 6.72 4.92
C ILE A 114 -0.44 7.23 4.19
N HIS A 115 -1.10 6.36 3.42
CA HIS A 115 -2.29 6.66 2.64
C HIS A 115 -3.06 5.35 2.44
N HIS A 116 -4.38 5.38 2.64
CA HIS A 116 -5.25 4.23 2.43
C HIS A 116 -6.55 4.61 1.70
N ALA A 117 -7.18 3.63 1.09
CA ALA A 117 -8.52 3.80 0.53
C ALA A 117 -9.48 4.29 1.61
N LYS A 118 -10.37 5.22 1.24
CA LYS A 118 -11.32 5.94 2.13
C LYS A 118 -10.73 7.07 2.98
N ASP A 119 -9.42 7.30 2.97
CA ASP A 119 -8.83 8.45 3.65
C ASP A 119 -9.10 9.80 2.94
N LYS A 120 -8.51 10.89 3.45
CA LYS A 120 -8.67 12.23 2.86
C LYS A 120 -8.03 12.35 1.47
N ILE A 121 -6.88 11.72 1.23
CA ILE A 121 -6.20 11.74 -0.07
C ILE A 121 -7.07 11.01 -1.09
N TRP A 122 -7.54 9.81 -0.74
CA TRP A 122 -8.45 9.02 -1.58
C TRP A 122 -9.68 9.82 -2.01
N LYS A 123 -10.35 10.48 -1.05
CA LYS A 123 -11.55 11.27 -1.35
C LYS A 123 -11.29 12.43 -2.31
N LEU A 124 -10.09 12.99 -2.30
CA LEU A 124 -9.70 14.08 -3.20
C LEU A 124 -9.31 13.55 -4.58
N THR A 125 -8.70 12.37 -4.67
CA THR A 125 -8.15 11.84 -5.93
C THR A 125 -9.11 10.95 -6.71
N VAL A 126 -10.08 10.30 -6.05
CA VAL A 126 -11.05 9.39 -6.75
C VAL A 126 -12.13 10.14 -7.53
N ARG A 127 -12.30 11.44 -7.28
CA ARG A 127 -13.36 12.28 -7.89
C ARG A 127 -12.85 13.19 -9.00
N THR A 128 -11.55 13.12 -9.28
CA THR A 128 -10.90 13.93 -10.32
C THR A 128 -10.89 13.10 -11.60
#